data_AF-A0A8X8Z7L0-F1
#
_entry.id   AF-A0A8X8Z7L0-F1
#
_cell.length_a   1.000
_cell.length_b   1.000
_cell.length_c   1.000
_cell.angle_alpha   90.00
_cell.angle_beta   90.00
_cell.angle_gamma   90.00
#
_symmetry.space_group_name_H-M   'P 1'
#
loop_
_entity.id
_entity.type
_entity.pdbx_description
1 polymer ?
#
loop_
_entity_poly.entity_id
_entity_poly.type
_entity_poly.pdbx_seq_one_letter_code
_entity_poly.pdbx_strand_id
1 'polypeptide(L)'
;MMNEFDNPGSLAPTGFHIGGSGYRVIRGEPGAVIRGEGKKVLRHDVTIKKTTLGLINGMYDGIRPGNMVVEEMGNYLIQQGL
;
A
#
# COMPACT_ATOMS: atom_id res chain seq x y z
N MET A 1 0.14 -7.12 7.96
CA MET A 1 0.17 -6.58 6.59
C MET A 1 -0.17 -7.65 5.57
N MET A 2 0.54 -8.78 5.51
CA MET A 2 0.26 -9.82 4.51
C MET A 2 -1.18 -10.36 4.53
N ASN A 3 -1.74 -10.52 5.74
CA ASN A 3 -3.14 -10.95 5.93
C ASN A 3 -4.19 -10.03 5.29
N GLU A 4 -3.88 -8.78 4.98
CA GLU A 4 -4.81 -7.87 4.29
C GLU A 4 -4.98 -8.23 2.81
N PHE A 5 -3.97 -8.85 2.21
CA PHE A 5 -4.09 -9.37 0.84
C PHE A 5 -4.95 -10.63 0.79
N ASP A 6 -4.86 -11.48 1.82
CA ASP A 6 -5.61 -12.74 1.87
C ASP A 6 -7.03 -12.54 2.44
N ASN A 7 -7.20 -11.56 3.35
CA ASN A 7 -8.48 -11.17 3.95
C ASN A 7 -8.64 -9.63 3.93
N PRO A 8 -9.20 -9.07 2.84
CA PRO A 8 -9.37 -7.63 2.68
C PRO A 8 -10.21 -7.01 3.81
N GLY A 9 -9.73 -5.92 4.40
CA GLY A 9 -10.39 -5.20 5.49
C GLY A 9 -9.92 -5.58 6.90
N SER A 10 -9.05 -6.59 7.04
CA SER A 10 -8.48 -7.00 8.32
C SER A 10 -7.71 -5.88 9.06
N LEU A 11 -7.12 -4.94 8.32
CA LEU A 11 -6.35 -3.80 8.85
C LEU A 11 -7.15 -2.50 8.92
N ALA A 12 -8.40 -2.46 8.46
CA ALA A 12 -9.24 -1.27 8.55
C ALA A 12 -9.45 -0.77 10.00
N PRO A 13 -9.70 -1.63 11.01
CA PRO A 13 -9.95 -1.15 12.38
C PRO A 13 -8.68 -0.75 13.14
N THR A 14 -7.52 -1.33 12.82
CA THR A 14 -6.27 -1.15 13.58
C THR A 14 -5.23 -0.28 12.86
N GLY A 15 -5.34 -0.14 11.54
CA GLY A 15 -4.30 0.46 10.70
C GLY A 15 -3.07 -0.44 10.53
N PHE A 16 -2.00 0.12 9.96
CA PHE A 16 -0.71 -0.58 9.85
C PHE A 16 0.46 0.35 10.18
N HIS A 17 1.61 -0.24 10.49
CA HIS A 17 2.82 0.50 10.85
C HIS A 17 3.97 0.19 9.90
N ILE A 18 4.71 1.23 9.47
CA ILE A 18 5.95 1.10 8.71
C ILE A 18 7.01 1.97 9.39
N GLY A 19 8.15 1.39 9.76
CA GLY A 19 9.23 2.15 10.41
C GLY A 19 8.79 2.85 11.71
N GLY A 20 7.89 2.23 12.49
CA GLY A 20 7.32 2.83 13.71
C GLY A 20 6.22 3.88 13.48
N SER A 21 5.99 4.27 12.23
CA SER A 21 4.98 5.25 11.85
C SER A 21 3.65 4.57 11.55
N GLY A 22 2.55 5.04 12.17
CA GLY A 22 1.22 4.45 12.01
C GLY A 22 0.40 5.12 10.91
N TYR A 23 -0.17 4.31 10.02
CA TYR A 23 -0.98 4.71 8.86
C TYR A 23 -2.42 4.22 9.01
N ARG A 24 -3.37 5.05 8.59
CA ARG A 24 -4.79 4.66 8.51
C ARG A 24 -5.04 4.00 7.17
N VAL A 25 -5.61 2.80 7.15
CA VAL A 25 -6.00 2.14 5.91
C VAL A 25 -7.08 2.97 5.21
N ILE A 26 -6.90 3.19 3.92
CA ILE A 26 -7.88 3.82 3.03
C ILE A 26 -8.21 2.86 1.88
N ARG A 27 -9.18 3.23 1.05
CA ARG A 27 -9.66 2.38 -0.05
C ARG A 27 -8.53 2.02 -1.03
N GLY A 28 -8.14 0.75 -1.02
CA GLY A 28 -7.22 0.13 -1.97
C GLY A 28 -7.94 -0.82 -2.93
N GLU A 29 -7.19 -1.78 -3.48
CA GLU A 29 -7.68 -2.86 -4.35
C GLU A 29 -7.57 -4.18 -3.59
N PRO A 30 -8.69 -4.88 -3.31
CA PRO A 30 -8.67 -6.14 -2.57
C PRO A 30 -7.68 -7.15 -3.16
N GLY A 31 -6.81 -7.70 -2.32
CA GLY A 31 -5.83 -8.72 -2.74
C GLY A 31 -4.64 -8.21 -3.57
N ALA A 32 -4.63 -6.95 -4.00
CA ALA A 32 -3.61 -6.41 -4.89
C ALA A 32 -2.91 -5.15 -4.34
N VAL A 33 -3.68 -4.20 -3.80
CA VAL A 33 -3.16 -2.89 -3.36
C VAL A 33 -3.66 -2.52 -1.97
N ILE A 34 -2.73 -2.22 -1.08
CA ILE A 34 -3.02 -1.59 0.21
C ILE A 34 -2.60 -0.14 0.14
N ARG A 35 -3.48 0.76 0.59
CA ARG A 35 -3.19 2.20 0.68
C ARG A 35 -3.32 2.65 2.13
N GLY A 36 -2.39 3.48 2.57
CA GLY A 36 -2.39 4.08 3.89
C GLY A 36 -2.24 5.59 3.80
N GLU A 37 -3.07 6.30 4.55
CA GLU A 37 -2.91 7.73 4.77
C GLU A 37 -2.13 7.98 6.06
N GLY A 38 -1.16 8.88 6.02
CA GLY A 38 -0.43 9.32 7.20
C GLY A 38 -1.37 9.92 8.26
N LYS A 39 -1.19 9.56 9.54
CA LYS A 39 -1.88 10.25 10.64
C LYS A 39 -1.35 11.69 10.74
N LYS A 40 -2.11 12.65 11.30
CA LYS A 40 -1.77 14.10 11.40
C LYS A 40 -0.29 14.50 11.61
N VAL A 41 0.51 13.70 12.31
CA VAL A 41 1.94 13.93 12.56
C VAL A 41 2.86 13.53 11.40
N LEU A 42 2.43 12.60 10.54
CA LEU A 42 3.09 12.11 9.34
C LEU A 42 2.38 12.70 8.12
N ARG A 43 3.11 13.46 7.30
CA ARG A 43 2.57 14.04 6.06
C ARG A 43 2.64 13.12 4.84
N HIS A 44 3.34 12.00 4.97
CA HIS A 44 3.52 11.03 3.90
C HIS A 44 2.39 9.99 3.90
N ASP A 45 1.98 9.62 2.71
CA ASP A 45 1.07 8.53 2.40
C ASP A 45 1.84 7.34 1.84
N VAL A 46 1.22 6.17 1.89
CA VAL A 46 1.85 4.91 1.49
C VAL A 46 0.95 4.13 0.55
N THR A 47 1.53 3.57 -0.50
CA THR A 47 0.89 2.55 -1.33
C THR A 47 1.76 1.31 -1.40
N ILE A 48 1.13 0.15 -1.28
CA ILE A 48 1.79 -1.15 -1.30
C ILE A 48 1.09 -2.01 -2.34
N LYS A 49 1.82 -2.39 -3.37
CA LYS A 49 1.33 -3.28 -4.43
C LYS A 49 1.98 -4.65 -4.26
N LYS A 50 1.15 -5.70 -4.20
CA LYS A 50 1.60 -7.09 -4.23
C LYS A 50 1.95 -7.49 -5.66
N THR A 51 3.13 -8.07 -5.86
CA THR A 51 3.54 -8.71 -7.11
C THR A 51 3.59 -10.22 -6.94
N THR A 52 4.07 -10.96 -7.95
CA THR A 52 4.16 -12.42 -7.91
C THR A 52 5.17 -12.88 -6.86
N LEU A 53 6.30 -12.18 -6.74
CA LEU A 53 7.44 -12.57 -5.92
C LEU A 53 7.76 -11.56 -4.80
N GLY A 54 7.06 -10.43 -4.73
CA GLY A 54 7.41 -9.36 -3.80
C GLY A 54 6.31 -8.34 -3.50
N LEU A 55 6.73 -7.28 -2.81
CA LEU A 55 5.90 -6.15 -2.44
C LEU A 55 6.62 -4.86 -2.87
N ILE A 56 5.95 -4.01 -3.63
CA ILE A 56 6.44 -2.67 -3.93
C ILE A 56 5.83 -1.70 -2.92
N ASN A 57 6.67 -0.99 -2.19
CA ASN A 57 6.27 0.03 -1.23
C ASN A 57 6.64 1.41 -1.77
N GLY A 58 5.66 2.29 -2.00
CA GLY A 58 5.90 3.70 -2.25
C GLY A 58 5.47 4.54 -1.06
N MET A 59 6.33 5.48 -0.67
CA MET A 59 6.06 6.51 0.34
C MET A 59 6.22 7.86 -0.33
N TYR A 60 5.23 8.73 -0.19
CA TYR A 60 5.20 10.01 -0.91
C TYR A 60 4.31 11.02 -0.17
N ASP A 61 4.49 12.31 -0.40
CA ASP A 61 3.60 13.34 0.16
C ASP A 61 2.34 13.49 -0.70
N GLY A 62 1.25 12.84 -0.31
CA GLY A 62 -0.06 12.92 -0.96
C GLY A 62 -0.40 11.77 -1.92
N ILE A 63 -1.52 11.07 -1.66
CA ILE A 63 -2.06 9.90 -2.42
C ILE A 63 -1.98 10.03 -3.93
N ARG A 64 -2.24 11.22 -4.50
CA ARG A 64 -2.18 11.45 -5.94
C ARG A 64 -1.13 12.52 -6.24
N PRO A 65 -0.20 12.31 -7.19
CA PRO A 65 -0.08 11.19 -8.15
C PRO A 65 0.71 9.97 -7.67
N GLY A 66 1.14 9.93 -6.39
CA GLY A 66 2.08 8.91 -5.90
C GLY A 66 1.60 7.47 -6.03
N ASN A 67 0.31 7.21 -5.84
CA ASN A 67 -0.29 5.88 -5.99
C ASN A 67 -0.13 5.31 -7.40
N MET A 68 -0.24 6.14 -8.44
CA MET A 68 -0.15 5.71 -9.84
C MET A 68 1.22 5.09 -10.13
N VAL A 69 2.31 5.71 -9.64
CA VAL A 69 3.67 5.20 -9.89
C VAL A 69 3.87 3.80 -9.32
N VAL A 70 3.42 3.58 -8.09
CA VAL A 70 3.58 2.28 -7.40
C VAL A 70 2.76 1.19 -8.07
N GLU A 71 1.52 1.51 -8.45
CA GLU A 71 0.60 0.57 -9.06
C GLU A 71 1.05 0.20 -10.47
N GLU A 72 1.47 1.16 -11.29
CA GLU A 72 2.01 0.90 -12.64
C GLU A 72 3.31 0.11 -12.60
N MET A 73 4.25 0.45 -11.70
CA MET A 73 5.48 -0.34 -11.53
C MET A 73 5.18 -1.78 -11.14
N GLY A 74 4.21 -2.02 -10.25
CA GLY A 74 3.86 -3.38 -9.84
C GLY A 74 3.13 -4.16 -10.92
N ASN A 75 2.26 -3.51 -11.69
CA ASN A 75 1.63 -4.14 -12.86
C ASN A 75 2.71 -4.55 -13.89
N TYR A 76 3.71 -3.71 -14.11
CA TYR A 76 4.83 -4.04 -14.99
C TYR A 76 5.63 -5.25 -14.49
N LEU A 77 5.97 -5.31 -13.19
CA LEU A 77 6.68 -6.47 -12.63
C LEU A 77 5.86 -7.76 -12.75
N ILE A 78 4.55 -7.70 -12.48
CA ILE A 78 3.66 -8.86 -12.66
C ILE A 78 3.66 -9.34 -14.11
N GLN A 79 3.62 -8.43 -15.08
CA GLN A 79 3.69 -8.79 -16.51
C GLN A 79 5.01 -9.46 -16.89
N GLN A 80 6.11 -9.15 -16.19
CA GLN A 80 7.40 -9.81 -16.36
C GLN A 80 7.50 -11.15 -15.60
N GLY A 81 6.45 -11.58 -14.89
CA GLY A 81 6.45 -12.79 -14.06
C GLY A 81 7.16 -12.62 -12.70
N LEU A 82 7.29 -11.38 -12.23
CA LEU A 82 7.91 -10.99 -10.96
C LEU A 82 6.88 -10.53 -9.91
#